data_AF-A0A1H2WFR4-F1
#
_entry.id   AF-A0A1H2WFR4-F1
#
_cell.length_a   1.000
_cell.length_b   1.000
_cell.length_c   1.000
_cell.angle_alpha   90.00
_cell.angle_beta   90.00
_cell.angle_gamma   90.00
#
_symmetry.space_group_name_H-M   'P 1'
#
loop_
_entity.id
_entity.type
_entity.pdbx_description
1 polymer ?
#
loop_
_entity_poly.entity_id
_entity_poly.type
_entity_poly.pdbx_seq_one_letter_code
_entity_poly.pdbx_strand_id
1 'polypeptide(L)'
;MVVHYASANATTIACLDRLFYSTGFDKRMKVGASVVVARRGGCSSTFDELNKYFTICGMPVASSQYWNSVHGREKGEANKDLEGLQTLRALARNMTFLMKSIALGKEQFGLPDEEEWQPTHFIR
;
A
#
# COMPACT_ATOMS: atom_id res chain seq x y z
N MET A 1 0.76 -8.49 5.66
CA MET A 1 -0.03 -8.31 6.89
C MET A 1 -1.01 -9.47 7.03
N VAL A 2 -1.16 -10.08 8.21
CA VAL A 2 -2.16 -11.14 8.41
C VAL A 2 -3.55 -10.52 8.58
N VAL A 3 -4.54 -11.04 7.86
CA VAL A 3 -5.94 -10.61 7.94
C VAL A 3 -6.57 -11.06 9.25
N HIS A 4 -7.21 -10.13 9.96
CA HIS A 4 -7.90 -10.32 11.23
C HIS A 4 -9.32 -9.76 11.13
N TYR A 5 -10.35 -10.62 11.11
CA TYR A 5 -11.75 -10.23 10.90
C TYR A 5 -11.96 -9.30 9.69
N ALA A 6 -11.30 -9.61 8.57
CA ALA A 6 -11.37 -8.83 7.32
C ALA A 6 -10.74 -7.42 7.40
N SER A 7 -9.91 -7.15 8.42
CA SER A 7 -9.12 -5.93 8.62
C SER A 7 -7.67 -6.29 9.01
N ALA A 8 -6.77 -5.32 9.08
CA ALA A 8 -5.48 -5.49 9.74
C ALA A 8 -5.65 -5.60 11.26
N ASN A 9 -4.70 -6.22 11.96
CA ASN A 9 -4.77 -6.28 13.43
C ASN A 9 -4.67 -4.88 14.06
N ALA A 10 -5.23 -4.73 15.26
CA ALA A 10 -5.33 -3.45 15.94
C ALA A 10 -3.98 -2.75 16.16
N THR A 11 -2.92 -3.51 16.48
CA THR A 11 -1.58 -2.95 16.66
C THR A 11 -1.03 -2.34 15.38
N THR A 12 -1.31 -2.95 14.23
CA THR A 12 -0.87 -2.43 12.93
C THR A 12 -1.66 -1.19 12.55
N ILE A 13 -2.97 -1.20 12.75
CA ILE A 13 -3.80 0.00 12.53
C ILE A 13 -3.32 1.15 13.43
N ALA A 14 -3.15 0.92 14.73
CA ALA A 14 -2.65 1.94 15.65
C ALA A 14 -1.26 2.47 15.25
N CYS A 15 -0.38 1.60 14.75
CA CYS A 15 0.92 2.00 14.24
C CYS A 15 0.80 2.86 12.97
N LEU A 16 -0.02 2.46 12.00
CA LEU A 16 -0.23 3.18 10.76
C LEU A 16 -0.91 4.53 11.00
N ASP A 17 -1.91 4.60 11.88
CA ASP A 17 -2.55 5.85 12.28
C ASP A 17 -1.49 6.83 12.81
N ARG A 18 -0.61 6.39 13.71
CA ARG A 18 0.44 7.25 14.25
C ARG A 18 1.50 7.59 13.21
N LEU A 19 1.92 6.63 12.39
CA LEU A 19 2.91 6.86 11.34
C LEU A 19 2.42 7.89 10.32
N PHE A 20 1.18 7.76 9.83
CA PHE A 20 0.66 8.59 8.76
C PHE A 20 0.12 9.94 9.26
N TYR A 21 -0.48 9.98 10.45
CA TYR A 21 -1.00 11.22 11.02
C TYR A 21 0.06 12.04 11.78
N SER A 22 0.93 11.39 12.56
CA SER A 22 1.81 12.09 13.51
C SER A 22 3.17 12.49 12.94
N THR A 23 3.56 12.01 11.75
CA THR A 23 4.86 12.35 11.15
C THR A 23 4.73 13.53 10.17
N GLY A 24 5.56 14.56 10.35
CA GLY A 24 5.50 15.79 9.54
C GLY A 24 6.31 15.79 8.24
N PHE A 25 6.98 14.70 7.87
CA PHE A 25 7.74 14.65 6.63
C PHE A 25 6.82 14.45 5.41
N ASP A 26 7.23 15.01 4.26
CA ASP A 26 6.52 14.85 2.99
C ASP A 26 6.54 13.40 2.51
N LYS A 27 5.35 12.81 2.37
CA LYS A 27 5.13 11.44 1.94
C LYS A 27 4.82 11.34 0.45
N ARG A 28 4.54 12.45 -0.23
CA ARG A 28 4.12 12.44 -1.63
C ARG A 28 5.17 11.80 -2.51
N MET A 29 4.71 11.13 -3.56
CA MET A 29 5.55 10.44 -4.53
C MET A 29 6.48 9.36 -3.93
N LYS A 30 6.34 9.00 -2.64
CA LYS A 30 6.91 7.78 -2.10
C LYS A 30 6.02 6.62 -2.51
N VAL A 31 6.60 5.58 -3.10
CA VAL A 31 5.82 4.43 -3.57
C VAL A 31 5.36 3.60 -2.39
N GLY A 32 4.05 3.39 -2.29
CA GLY A 32 3.40 2.50 -1.31
C GLY A 32 2.97 1.19 -1.95
N ALA A 33 2.96 0.12 -1.15
CA ALA A 33 2.35 -1.16 -1.53
C ALA A 33 1.94 -1.91 -0.26
N SER A 34 0.71 -2.43 -0.24
CA SER A 34 0.26 -3.34 0.82
C SER A 34 0.29 -4.78 0.31
N VAL A 35 0.55 -5.71 1.22
CA VAL A 35 0.46 -7.15 0.98
C VAL A 35 -0.35 -7.76 2.12
N VAL A 36 -1.34 -8.57 1.80
CA VAL A 36 -2.23 -9.21 2.78
C VAL A 36 -2.13 -10.73 2.69
N VAL A 37 -2.25 -11.39 3.84
CA VAL A 37 -2.17 -12.85 3.96
C VAL A 37 -3.36 -13.35 4.75
N ALA A 38 -4.11 -14.31 4.21
CA ALA A 38 -5.24 -14.90 4.90
C ALA A 38 -5.25 -16.42 4.78
N ARG A 39 -5.89 -17.09 5.73
CA ARG A 39 -6.22 -18.51 5.59
C ARG A 39 -7.26 -18.77 4.49
N ARG A 40 -8.26 -17.88 4.33
CA ARG A 40 -9.41 -18.12 3.43
C ARG A 40 -10.04 -16.86 2.82
N GLY A 41 -10.26 -15.81 3.60
CA GLY A 41 -10.99 -14.62 3.12
C GLY A 41 -10.70 -13.37 3.94
N GLY A 42 -11.25 -12.24 3.49
CA GLY A 42 -11.02 -10.92 4.08
C GLY A 42 -9.83 -10.16 3.47
N CYS A 43 -9.14 -10.73 2.49
CA CYS A 43 -8.01 -10.08 1.81
C CYS A 43 -8.41 -8.76 1.15
N SER A 44 -9.51 -8.72 0.38
CA SER A 44 -9.93 -7.52 -0.36
C SER A 44 -10.18 -6.33 0.57
N SER A 45 -10.98 -6.51 1.61
CA SER A 45 -11.28 -5.43 2.57
C SER A 45 -10.07 -4.95 3.34
N THR A 46 -9.18 -5.86 3.78
CA THR A 46 -7.92 -5.47 4.45
C THR A 46 -6.96 -4.77 3.49
N PHE A 47 -6.88 -5.23 2.23
CA PHE A 47 -6.07 -4.59 1.20
C PHE A 47 -6.55 -3.16 0.93
N ASP A 48 -7.87 -2.98 0.80
CA ASP A 48 -8.48 -1.67 0.60
C ASP A 48 -8.24 -0.74 1.80
N GLU A 49 -8.40 -1.25 3.03
CA GLU A 49 -8.10 -0.52 4.27
C GLU A 49 -6.64 -0.03 4.29
N LEU A 50 -5.69 -0.91 4.02
CA LEU A 50 -4.26 -0.56 4.08
C LEU A 50 -3.87 0.43 2.98
N ASN A 51 -4.44 0.32 1.78
CA ASN A 51 -4.08 1.23 0.69
C ASN A 51 -4.61 2.65 0.89
N LYS A 52 -5.65 2.86 1.70
CA LYS A 52 -6.15 4.21 2.04
C LYS A 52 -5.06 5.09 2.65
N TYR A 53 -4.16 4.52 3.47
CA TYR A 53 -3.05 5.28 4.06
C TYR A 53 -2.09 5.83 3.01
N PHE A 54 -1.84 5.09 1.94
CA PHE A 54 -0.99 5.56 0.85
C PHE A 54 -1.70 6.64 0.04
N THR A 55 -2.95 6.37 -0.36
CA THR A 55 -3.68 7.28 -1.27
C THR A 55 -4.02 8.61 -0.62
N ILE A 56 -4.38 8.64 0.67
CA ILE A 56 -4.66 9.89 1.40
C ILE A 56 -3.42 10.77 1.57
N CYS A 57 -2.21 10.19 1.49
CA CYS A 57 -0.94 10.92 1.62
C CYS A 57 -0.26 11.21 0.28
N GLY A 58 -0.96 11.08 -0.85
CA GLY A 58 -0.40 11.34 -2.17
C GLY A 58 0.72 10.38 -2.57
N MET A 59 0.73 9.17 -2.01
CA MET A 59 1.69 8.12 -2.34
C MET A 59 1.20 7.30 -3.53
N PRO A 60 1.98 7.19 -4.62
CA PRO A 60 1.68 6.28 -5.72
C PRO A 60 1.66 4.83 -5.22
N VAL A 61 0.57 4.11 -5.50
CA VAL A 61 0.44 2.71 -5.10
C VAL A 61 0.96 1.81 -6.21
N ALA A 62 1.97 0.99 -5.91
CA ALA A 62 2.45 -0.01 -6.85
C ALA A 62 1.44 -1.16 -6.97
N SER A 63 1.00 -1.41 -8.19
CA SER A 63 0.16 -2.57 -8.52
C SER A 63 1.00 -3.79 -8.92
N SER A 64 0.36 -4.95 -8.88
CA SER A 64 0.89 -6.19 -9.43
C SER A 64 -0.02 -6.72 -10.54
N GLN A 65 0.26 -7.93 -11.03
CA GLN A 65 -0.58 -8.66 -11.97
C GLN A 65 -1.94 -9.12 -11.39
N TYR A 66 -2.10 -9.05 -10.07
CA TYR A 66 -3.37 -9.23 -9.35
C TYR A 66 -3.32 -8.45 -8.02
N TRP A 67 -4.40 -8.48 -7.22
CA TRP A 67 -4.36 -7.91 -5.87
C TRP A 67 -3.34 -8.65 -5.01
N ASN A 68 -2.57 -7.92 -4.18
CA ASN A 68 -1.41 -8.41 -3.42
C ASN A 68 -1.80 -9.29 -2.22
N SER A 69 -2.56 -10.34 -2.50
CA SER A 69 -3.12 -11.29 -1.54
C SER A 69 -2.38 -12.62 -1.66
N VAL A 70 -2.08 -13.22 -0.52
CA VAL A 70 -1.45 -14.55 -0.43
C VAL A 70 -2.21 -15.41 0.56
N HIS A 71 -2.29 -16.71 0.32
CA HIS A 71 -3.03 -17.64 1.17
C HIS A 71 -2.12 -18.60 1.94
N GLY A 72 -2.39 -18.77 3.23
CA GLY A 72 -1.71 -19.71 4.11
C GLY A 72 -2.25 -19.63 5.53
N ARG A 73 -2.44 -20.78 6.19
CA ARG A 73 -2.88 -20.85 7.59
C ARG A 73 -1.68 -20.94 8.52
N GLU A 74 -0.81 -21.91 8.26
CA GLU A 74 0.35 -22.19 9.10
C GLU A 74 1.61 -21.53 8.53
N LYS A 75 2.64 -21.34 9.39
CA LYS A 75 3.92 -20.78 8.97
C LYS A 75 4.51 -21.59 7.81
N GLY A 76 4.79 -20.92 6.70
CA GLY A 76 5.37 -21.51 5.50
C GLY A 76 4.35 -22.03 4.48
N GLU A 77 3.06 -22.12 4.80
CA GLU A 77 2.05 -22.51 3.80
C GLU A 77 1.87 -21.50 2.68
N ALA A 78 2.11 -20.21 2.96
CA ALA A 78 2.14 -19.15 1.95
C ALA A 78 3.16 -19.42 0.83
N ASN A 79 4.19 -20.25 1.08
CA ASN A 79 5.14 -20.64 0.04
C ASN A 79 4.54 -21.61 -0.99
N LYS A 80 3.40 -22.24 -0.67
CA LYS A 80 2.68 -23.15 -1.57
C LYS A 80 1.66 -22.40 -2.43
N ASP A 81 1.36 -21.14 -2.11
CA ASP A 81 0.53 -20.27 -2.95
C ASP A 81 1.37 -19.71 -4.10
N LEU A 82 1.53 -20.51 -5.16
CA LEU A 82 2.40 -20.17 -6.29
C LEU A 82 1.95 -18.91 -7.04
N GLU A 83 0.64 -18.69 -7.15
CA GLU A 83 0.05 -17.50 -7.77
C GLU A 83 0.25 -16.26 -6.90
N GLY A 84 0.01 -16.37 -5.58
CA GLY A 84 0.33 -15.32 -4.62
C GLY A 84 1.80 -14.94 -4.66
N LEU A 85 2.72 -15.92 -4.68
CA LEU A 85 4.15 -15.66 -4.81
C LEU A 85 4.53 -15.02 -6.15
N GLN A 86 3.89 -15.42 -7.25
CA GLN A 86 4.08 -14.78 -8.55
C GLN A 86 3.66 -13.31 -8.50
N THR A 87 2.51 -13.04 -7.88
CA THR A 87 1.99 -11.69 -7.64
C THR A 87 2.98 -10.87 -6.82
N LEU A 88 3.60 -11.42 -5.78
CA LEU A 88 4.60 -10.67 -4.99
C LEU A 88 5.89 -10.40 -5.78
N ARG A 89 6.34 -11.32 -6.63
CA ARG A 89 7.51 -11.09 -7.50
C ARG A 89 7.24 -9.99 -8.52
N ALA A 90 6.05 -9.98 -9.14
CA ALA A 90 5.64 -8.93 -10.06
C ALA A 90 5.51 -7.58 -9.34
N LEU A 91 4.92 -7.56 -8.14
CA LEU A 91 4.82 -6.36 -7.31
C LEU A 91 6.20 -5.75 -7.04
N ALA A 92 7.18 -6.56 -6.63
CA ALA A 92 8.52 -6.10 -6.32
C ALA A 92 9.21 -5.47 -7.55
N ARG A 93 9.04 -6.07 -8.74
CA ARG A 93 9.56 -5.52 -10.00
C ARG A 93 8.90 -4.18 -10.34
N ASN A 94 7.58 -4.11 -10.26
CA ASN A 94 6.81 -2.90 -10.56
C ASN A 94 7.13 -1.77 -9.59
N MET A 95 7.19 -2.07 -8.28
CA MET A 95 7.54 -1.11 -7.25
C MET A 95 8.96 -0.57 -7.46
N THR A 96 9.92 -1.45 -7.76
CA THR A 96 11.31 -1.05 -8.04
C THR A 96 11.40 -0.13 -9.26
N PHE A 97 10.69 -0.48 -10.33
CA PHE A 97 10.63 0.35 -11.53
C PHE A 97 10.04 1.72 -11.20
N LEU A 98 8.89 1.76 -10.52
CA LEU A 98 8.21 3.02 -10.16
C LEU A 98 9.07 3.91 -9.27
N MET A 99 9.75 3.36 -8.27
CA MET A 99 10.67 4.11 -7.40
C MET A 99 11.81 4.75 -8.21
N LYS A 100 12.42 3.99 -9.13
CA LYS A 100 13.48 4.50 -10.01
C LYS A 100 12.97 5.58 -10.94
N SER A 101 11.81 5.37 -11.56
CA SER A 101 11.19 6.32 -12.48
C SER A 101 10.83 7.63 -11.78
N ILE A 102 10.33 7.57 -10.55
CA ILE A 102 10.04 8.78 -9.76
C ILE A 102 11.33 9.50 -9.36
N ALA A 103 12.40 8.76 -8.99
CA ALA A 103 13.69 9.38 -8.68
C ALA A 103 14.26 10.13 -9.89
N LEU A 104 14.28 9.51 -11.06
CA LEU A 104 14.71 10.13 -12.32
C LEU A 104 13.80 11.31 -12.70
N GLY A 105 12.48 11.15 -12.59
CA GLY A 105 11.51 12.21 -12.87
C GLY A 105 11.69 13.41 -11.94
N LYS A 106 11.98 13.17 -10.65
CA LYS A 106 12.26 14.22 -9.68
C LYS A 106 13.55 14.99 -10.01
N GLU A 107 14.59 14.30 -10.48
CA GLU A 107 15.84 14.95 -10.92
C GLU A 107 15.61 15.81 -12.16
N GLN A 108 14.84 15.30 -13.12
CA GLN A 108 14.62 15.98 -14.41
C GLN A 108 13.59 17.11 -14.35
N PHE A 109 12.51 16.93 -13.58
CA PHE A 109 11.32 17.80 -13.61
C PHE A 109 10.97 18.40 -12.25
N GLY A 110 11.63 17.99 -11.16
CA GLY A 110 11.18 18.31 -9.81
C GLY A 110 9.98 17.47 -9.36
N LEU A 111 9.41 17.81 -8.20
CA LEU A 111 8.14 17.24 -7.76
C LEU A 111 6.98 18.00 -8.42
N PRO A 112 5.81 17.36 -8.63
CA PRO A 112 4.62 18.06 -9.08
C PRO A 112 4.25 19.23 -8.16
N ASP A 113 3.73 20.30 -8.75
CA ASP A 113 3.22 21.44 -7.99
C ASP A 113 2.08 21.03 -7.06
N GLU A 114 2.02 21.68 -5.90
CA GLU A 114 0.97 21.45 -4.92
C GLU A 114 -0.23 22.33 -5.23
N GLU A 115 -1.42 21.75 -5.18
CA GLU A 115 -2.66 22.52 -5.21
C GLU A 115 -2.99 23.02 -3.79
N GLU A 116 -3.36 24.29 -3.68
CA GLU A 116 -3.77 24.87 -2.41
C GLU A 116 -5.04 24.16 -1.90
N TRP A 117 -5.00 23.70 -0.65
CA TRP A 117 -6.11 22.95 -0.08
C TRP A 117 -7.35 23.85 0.12
N GLN A 118 -8.44 23.49 -0.54
CA GLN A 118 -9.73 24.17 -0.41
C GLN A 118 -10.70 23.27 0.37
N PRO A 119 -10.90 23.48 1.68
CA PRO A 119 -11.81 22.67 2.46
C PRO A 119 -13.27 22.94 2.06
N THR A 120 -13.98 21.89 1.66
CA THR A 120 -15.44 21.92 1.52
C THR A 120 -16.03 20.88 2.46
N HIS A 121 -16.90 21.30 3.38
CA HIS A 121 -17.47 20.41 4.39
C HIS A 121 -18.71 19.69 3.83
N PHE A 122 -18.45 18.73 2.93
CA PHE A 122 -19.44 17.93 2.20
C PHE A 122 -20.31 18.77 1.25
N ILE A 123 -19.67 19.55 0.33
CA ILE A 123 -20.25 20.62 -0.51
C ILE A 123 -20.35 21.95 0.30
N ARG A 124 -20.45 23.19 -0.17
CA ARG A 124 -20.07 23.90 -1.40
C ARG A 124 -18.96 24.87 -1.03
#